data_AF-A0A9D3MG54-F1
#
_entry.id   AF-A0A9D3MG54-F1
#
_cell.length_a   1.000
_cell.length_b   1.000
_cell.length_c   1.000
_cell.angle_alpha   90.00
_cell.angle_beta   90.00
_cell.angle_gamma   90.00
#
_symmetry.space_group_name_H-M   'P 1'
#
loop_
_entity.id
_entity.type
_entity.pdbx_description
1 polymer ?
#
loop_
_entity_poly.entity_id
_entity_poly.type
_entity_poly.pdbx_seq_one_letter_code
_entity_poly.pdbx_strand_id
1 'polypeptide(L)'
;MTTFTWNLNHTRLMTVEERCVFQESRDRPAWTQLTREAWITSGVYGFSRPIQEFGLARFKSNQTKALRGLELALANMHGGSSPRPRRDTVKEASEKAKEAALAATEKAKTLASAASPQKPRQFV
;
A
#
# COMPACT_ATOMS: atom_id res chain seq x y z
N MET A 1 -11.66 -11.44 21.69
CA MET A 1 -11.87 -10.00 21.37
C MET A 1 -12.41 -9.88 19.95
N THR A 2 -13.34 -8.95 19.71
CA THR A 2 -13.90 -8.71 18.36
C THR A 2 -13.82 -7.23 18.03
N THR A 3 -13.40 -6.89 16.81
CA THR A 3 -13.34 -5.51 16.31
C THR A 3 -14.18 -5.36 15.05
N PHE A 4 -14.85 -4.21 14.93
CA PHE A 4 -15.56 -3.78 13.74
C PHE A 4 -14.99 -2.45 13.26
N THR A 5 -14.68 -2.36 11.98
CA THR A 5 -14.13 -1.16 11.34
C THR A 5 -14.88 -0.89 10.06
N TRP A 6 -15.22 0.38 9.81
CA TRP A 6 -15.84 0.80 8.55
C TRP A 6 -15.46 2.25 8.22
N ASN A 7 -15.49 2.60 6.94
CA ASN A 7 -15.26 3.99 6.53
C ASN A 7 -16.49 4.86 6.76
N LEU A 8 -16.30 5.99 7.45
CA LEU A 8 -17.36 7.00 7.67
C LEU A 8 -17.49 7.96 6.48
N ASN A 9 -16.39 8.19 5.78
CA ASN A 9 -16.31 9.11 4.65
C ASN A 9 -16.21 8.35 3.32
N HIS A 10 -16.59 9.01 2.24
CA HIS A 10 -16.56 8.49 0.86
C HIS A 10 -17.41 7.22 0.63
N THR A 11 -18.40 6.95 1.50
CA THR A 11 -19.30 5.79 1.43
C THR A 11 -20.15 5.74 0.16
N ARG A 12 -20.44 6.91 -0.45
CA ARG A 12 -21.10 7.01 -1.77
C ARG A 12 -20.32 6.30 -2.89
N LEU A 13 -19.00 6.27 -2.80
CA LEU A 13 -18.15 5.62 -3.81
C LEU A 13 -17.97 4.14 -3.48
N MET A 14 -17.59 3.84 -2.25
CA MET A 14 -17.38 2.48 -1.76
C MET A 14 -17.53 2.43 -0.25
N THR A 15 -18.16 1.37 0.24
CA THR A 15 -18.22 1.03 1.66
C THR A 15 -17.39 -0.23 1.89
N VAL A 16 -16.52 -0.17 2.90
CA VAL A 16 -15.68 -1.27 3.35
C VAL A 16 -15.98 -1.47 4.82
N GLU A 17 -16.53 -2.63 5.14
CA GLU A 17 -16.78 -3.08 6.51
C GLU A 17 -15.87 -4.26 6.78
N GLU A 18 -15.22 -4.28 7.94
CA GLU A 18 -14.36 -5.38 8.36
C GLU A 18 -14.73 -5.82 9.78
N ARG A 19 -14.79 -7.13 9.96
CA ARG A 19 -14.93 -7.79 11.26
C ARG A 19 -13.71 -8.66 11.51
N CYS A 20 -13.06 -8.46 12.65
CA CYS A 20 -11.98 -9.33 13.10
C CYS A 20 -12.34 -9.98 14.42
N VAL A 21 -12.14 -11.29 14.52
CA VAL A 21 -12.32 -12.08 15.73
C VAL A 21 -10.99 -12.66 16.15
N PHE A 22 -10.53 -12.27 17.33
CA PHE A 22 -9.35 -12.78 18.00
C PHE A 22 -9.78 -13.75 19.10
N GLN A 23 -9.39 -15.00 18.98
CA GLN A 23 -9.73 -16.06 19.92
C GLN A 23 -8.51 -16.93 20.20
N GLU A 24 -8.51 -17.64 21.32
CA GLU A 24 -7.50 -18.67 21.59
C GLU A 24 -7.63 -19.80 20.55
N SER A 25 -6.51 -20.28 20.02
CA SER A 25 -6.51 -21.38 19.07
C SER A 25 -6.85 -22.68 19.80
N ARG A 26 -7.90 -23.37 19.33
CA ARG A 26 -8.33 -24.67 19.90
C ARG A 26 -7.24 -25.75 19.81
N ASP A 27 -6.46 -25.72 18.73
CA ASP A 27 -5.39 -26.70 18.50
C ASP A 27 -4.10 -26.33 19.23
N ARG A 28 -3.89 -25.02 19.48
CA ARG A 28 -2.69 -24.47 20.11
C ARG A 28 -3.08 -23.40 21.13
N PRO A 29 -3.37 -23.77 22.39
CA PRO A 29 -3.83 -22.84 23.43
C PRO A 29 -2.93 -21.61 23.64
N ALA A 30 -1.61 -21.76 23.48
CA ALA A 30 -0.67 -20.64 23.57
C ALA A 30 -0.74 -19.63 22.39
N TRP A 31 -1.55 -19.89 21.36
CA TRP A 31 -1.62 -19.09 20.13
C TRP A 31 -2.96 -18.37 20.03
N THR A 32 -2.94 -17.17 19.48
CA THR A 32 -4.16 -16.44 19.11
C THR A 32 -4.52 -16.73 17.65
N GLN A 33 -5.71 -17.26 17.41
CA GLN A 33 -6.31 -17.37 16.10
C GLN A 33 -7.05 -16.06 15.75
N LEU A 34 -6.70 -15.50 14.59
CA LEU A 34 -7.35 -14.30 14.03
C LEU A 34 -8.16 -14.69 12.80
N THR A 35 -9.48 -14.50 12.88
CA THR A 35 -10.41 -14.64 11.74
C THR A 35 -10.85 -13.27 11.26
N ARG A 36 -10.71 -12.98 9.97
CA ARG A 36 -11.02 -11.67 9.39
C ARG A 36 -12.00 -11.82 8.24
N GLU A 37 -13.06 -11.03 8.27
CA GLU A 37 -14.10 -10.97 7.25
C GLU A 37 -14.24 -9.52 6.81
N ALA A 38 -14.54 -9.31 5.52
CA ALA A 38 -14.81 -7.99 5.02
C ALA A 38 -15.89 -7.99 3.94
N TRP A 39 -16.69 -6.93 3.96
CA TRP A 39 -17.74 -6.64 2.98
C TRP A 39 -17.36 -5.36 2.24
N ILE A 40 -17.20 -5.46 0.93
CA ILE A 40 -16.79 -4.36 0.06
C ILE A 40 -17.90 -4.14 -0.94
N THR A 41 -18.59 -3.02 -0.84
CA THR A 41 -19.75 -2.70 -1.67
C THR A 41 -19.59 -1.36 -2.36
N SER A 42 -20.19 -1.22 -3.54
CA SER A 42 -20.24 0.04 -4.27
C SER A 42 -21.57 0.16 -5.01
N GLY A 43 -22.25 1.29 -4.82
CA GLY A 43 -23.51 1.64 -5.47
C GLY A 43 -23.35 2.45 -6.76
N VAL A 44 -22.12 2.64 -7.25
CA VAL A 44 -21.87 3.46 -8.45
C VAL A 44 -22.33 2.70 -9.69
N TYR A 45 -23.40 3.17 -10.32
CA TYR A 45 -23.94 2.57 -11.54
C TYR A 45 -22.89 2.55 -12.66
N GLY A 46 -22.79 1.42 -13.36
CA GLY A 46 -21.80 1.22 -14.43
C GLY A 46 -20.37 0.92 -13.98
N PHE A 47 -20.02 1.17 -12.70
CA PHE A 47 -18.65 0.97 -12.18
C PHE A 47 -18.58 0.17 -10.87
N SER A 48 -19.69 -0.37 -10.39
CA SER A 48 -19.77 -1.07 -9.11
C SER A 48 -18.76 -2.22 -8.99
N ARG A 49 -18.66 -3.07 -10.02
CA ARG A 49 -17.72 -4.22 -10.05
C ARG A 49 -16.24 -3.78 -10.06
N PRO A 50 -15.79 -2.91 -11.00
CA PRO A 50 -14.41 -2.41 -10.97
C PRO A 50 -14.01 -1.76 -9.64
N ILE A 51 -14.92 -1.00 -9.02
CA ILE A 51 -14.65 -0.35 -7.73
C ILE A 51 -14.53 -1.40 -6.61
N GLN A 52 -15.39 -2.42 -6.61
CA GLN A 52 -15.30 -3.52 -5.64
C GLN A 52 -14.00 -4.31 -5.79
N GLU A 53 -13.58 -4.61 -7.02
CA GLU A 53 -12.31 -5.30 -7.29
C GLU A 53 -11.11 -4.47 -6.83
N PHE A 54 -11.14 -3.16 -7.09
CA PHE A 54 -10.14 -2.22 -6.56
C PHE A 54 -10.12 -2.25 -5.03
N GLY A 55 -11.29 -2.20 -4.38
CA GLY A 55 -11.44 -2.29 -2.94
C GLY A 55 -10.86 -3.60 -2.39
N LEU A 56 -11.14 -4.73 -3.04
CA LEU A 56 -10.64 -6.04 -2.64
C LEU A 56 -9.12 -6.13 -2.74
N ALA A 57 -8.52 -5.63 -3.83
CA ALA A 57 -7.08 -5.60 -3.99
C ALA A 57 -6.41 -4.75 -2.89
N ARG A 58 -7.00 -3.58 -2.59
CA ARG A 58 -6.55 -2.70 -1.51
C ARG A 58 -6.70 -3.34 -0.14
N PHE A 59 -7.83 -3.99 0.12
CA PHE A 59 -8.09 -4.72 1.36
C PHE A 59 -6.99 -5.74 1.59
N LYS A 60 -6.72 -6.65 0.64
CA LYS A 60 -5.65 -7.66 0.73
C LYS A 60 -4.28 -7.07 1.06
N SER A 61 -3.89 -5.97 0.40
CA SER A 61 -2.62 -5.29 0.71
C SER A 61 -2.61 -4.71 2.13
N ASN A 62 -3.72 -4.12 2.56
CA ASN A 62 -3.85 -3.56 3.91
C ASN A 62 -3.84 -4.65 5.00
N GLN A 63 -4.35 -5.85 4.71
CA GLN A 63 -4.30 -6.99 5.64
C GLN A 63 -2.86 -7.35 5.99
N THR A 64 -1.98 -7.46 4.99
CA THR A 64 -0.55 -7.73 5.20
C THR A 64 0.10 -6.64 6.04
N LYS A 65 -0.19 -5.37 5.76
CA LYS A 65 0.36 -4.24 6.53
C LYS A 65 -0.12 -4.24 7.98
N ALA A 66 -1.41 -4.49 8.20
CA ALA A 66 -1.98 -4.58 9.54
C ALA A 66 -1.35 -5.70 10.36
N LEU A 67 -1.13 -6.87 9.75
CA LEU A 67 -0.48 -8.00 10.43
C LEU A 67 0.98 -7.68 10.78
N ARG A 68 1.74 -7.09 9.84
CA ARG A 68 3.12 -6.65 10.11
C ARG A 68 3.20 -5.59 11.21
N GLY A 69 2.27 -4.64 11.23
CA GLY A 69 2.17 -3.63 12.28
C GLY A 69 1.87 -4.26 13.64
N LEU A 70 0.97 -5.24 13.68
CA LEU A 70 0.65 -5.99 14.89
C LEU A 70 1.85 -6.80 15.40
N GLU A 71 2.53 -7.54 14.52
CA GLU A 71 3.76 -8.29 14.85
C GLU A 71 4.83 -7.36 15.44
N LEU A 72 5.04 -6.19 14.83
CA LEU A 72 5.99 -5.19 15.32
C LEU A 72 5.61 -4.66 16.71
N ALA A 73 4.33 -4.34 16.93
CA ALA A 73 3.85 -3.87 18.23
C ALA A 73 4.02 -4.95 19.31
N LEU A 74 3.68 -6.20 19.01
CA LEU A 74 3.85 -7.33 19.91
C LEU A 74 5.33 -7.58 20.26
N ALA A 75 6.23 -7.51 19.27
CA ALA A 75 7.66 -7.67 19.50
C ALA A 75 8.22 -6.58 20.44
N ASN A 76 7.79 -5.33 20.25
CA ASN A 76 8.20 -4.21 21.10
C ASN A 76 7.68 -4.34 22.54
N MET A 77 6.44 -4.83 22.73
CA MET A 77 5.87 -5.03 24.06
C MET A 77 6.54 -6.18 24.83
N HIS A 78 6.92 -7.26 24.15
CA HIS A 78 7.50 -8.46 24.80
C HIS A 78 9.05 -8.45 24.84
N GLY A 79 9.70 -7.31 24.58
CA GLY A 79 11.15 -7.16 24.73
C GLY A 79 12.00 -7.90 23.68
N GLY A 80 11.41 -8.32 22.56
CA GLY A 80 12.12 -9.02 21.50
C GLY A 80 13.15 -8.11 20.83
N SER A 81 14.43 -8.51 20.87
CA SER A 81 15.50 -7.94 20.07
C SER A 81 15.08 -7.91 18.60
N SER A 82 14.74 -6.72 18.10
CA SER A 82 14.37 -6.50 16.71
C SER A 82 15.53 -6.91 15.79
N PRO A 83 15.33 -7.74 14.75
CA PRO A 83 16.02 -7.51 13.49
C PRO A 83 15.40 -6.24 12.93
N ARG A 84 15.93 -5.08 13.35
CA ARG A 84 15.58 -3.82 12.69
C ARG A 84 15.92 -4.04 11.22
N PRO A 85 15.00 -3.82 10.26
CA PRO A 85 15.44 -3.39 8.96
C PRO A 85 16.24 -2.13 9.25
N ARG A 86 17.56 -2.27 9.12
CA ARG A 86 18.55 -1.24 9.43
C ARG A 86 18.00 0.06 8.87
N ARG A 87 17.77 1.08 9.71
CA ARG A 87 17.21 2.39 9.31
C ARG A 87 17.96 2.95 8.09
N ASP A 88 19.21 2.55 7.95
CA ASP A 88 20.11 2.80 6.83
C ASP A 88 19.57 2.22 5.51
N THR A 89 19.07 0.98 5.45
CA THR A 89 18.52 0.38 4.20
C THR A 89 17.29 1.09 3.65
N VAL A 90 16.38 1.58 4.51
CA VAL A 90 15.19 2.32 4.05
C VAL A 90 15.57 3.74 3.62
N LYS A 91 16.51 4.38 4.32
CA LYS A 91 17.07 5.68 3.91
C LYS A 91 17.86 5.57 2.61
N GLU A 92 18.72 4.56 2.47
CA GLU A 92 19.49 4.28 1.26
C GLU A 92 18.58 3.97 0.07
N ALA A 93 17.53 3.16 0.25
CA ALA A 93 16.56 2.90 -0.82
C ALA A 93 15.80 4.17 -1.22
N SER A 94 15.44 5.02 -0.25
CA SER A 94 14.77 6.29 -0.51
C SER A 94 15.69 7.30 -1.22
N GLU A 95 16.96 7.39 -0.84
CA GLU A 95 17.94 8.28 -1.47
C GLU A 95 18.29 7.80 -2.88
N LYS A 96 18.48 6.49 -3.07
CA LYS A 96 18.71 5.88 -4.39
C LYS A 96 17.53 6.08 -5.34
N ALA A 97 16.30 6.05 -4.82
CA ALA A 97 15.11 6.35 -5.60
C ALA A 97 15.03 7.83 -6.02
N LYS A 98 15.40 8.78 -5.13
CA LYS A 98 15.49 10.20 -5.48
C LYS A 98 16.57 10.47 -6.52
N GLU A 99 17.74 9.84 -6.38
CA GLU A 99 18.85 9.97 -7.31
C GLU A 99 18.49 9.45 -8.70
N ALA A 100 17.81 8.29 -8.77
CA ALA A 100 17.31 7.74 -10.04
C ALA A 100 16.27 8.67 -10.71
N ALA A 101 15.40 9.30 -9.93
CA ALA A 101 14.42 10.27 -10.44
C ALA A 101 15.08 11.54 -10.99
N LEU A 102 16.11 12.05 -10.31
CA LEU A 102 16.91 13.20 -10.78
C LEU A 102 17.67 12.85 -12.07
N ALA A 103 18.31 11.69 -12.12
CA ALA A 103 19.03 11.23 -13.31
C ALA A 103 18.09 11.03 -14.52
N ALA A 104 16.88 10.54 -14.31
CA ALA A 104 15.87 10.42 -15.37
C ALA A 104 15.41 11.81 -15.87
N THR A 105 15.26 12.78 -14.96
CA THR A 105 14.86 14.15 -15.29
C THR A 105 15.94 14.87 -16.12
N GLU A 106 17.21 14.74 -15.73
CA GLU A 106 18.33 15.33 -16.48
C GLU A 106 18.52 14.65 -17.85
N LYS A 107 18.38 13.32 -17.94
CA LYS A 107 18.39 12.61 -19.24
C LYS A 107 17.26 13.07 -20.16
N ALA A 108 16.06 13.32 -19.62
CA ALA A 108 14.96 13.85 -20.42
C ALA A 108 15.24 15.27 -20.92
N LYS A 109 15.87 16.12 -20.10
CA LYS A 109 16.24 17.49 -20.45
C LYS A 109 17.32 17.53 -21.54
N THR A 110 18.35 16.69 -21.45
CA THR A 110 19.40 16.62 -22.48
C THR A 110 18.88 16.11 -23.82
N LEU A 111 18.00 15.10 -23.80
CA LEU A 111 17.32 14.62 -25.00
C LEU A 111 16.41 15.68 -25.63
N ALA A 112 15.72 16.48 -24.81
CA ALA A 112 14.89 17.59 -25.30
C ALA A 112 15.74 18.72 -25.92
N SER A 113 16.90 19.05 -25.36
CA SER A 113 17.81 20.05 -25.94
C SER A 113 18.52 19.54 -27.21
N ALA A 114 18.81 18.24 -27.29
CA ALA A 114 19.37 17.61 -28.50
C ALA A 114 18.36 17.53 -29.66
N ALA A 115 17.07 17.57 -29.38
CA ALA A 115 15.99 17.55 -30.37
C ALA A 115 15.62 18.93 -30.95
N SER A 116 16.60 19.85 -31.06
CA SER A 116 16.35 21.17 -31.65
C SER A 116 16.00 21.03 -33.15
N PRO A 117 14.85 21.56 -33.63
CA PRO A 117 14.44 21.40 -35.02
C PRO A 117 15.39 22.15 -35.96
N GLN A 118 16.02 21.44 -36.91
CA GLN A 118 16.76 22.06 -38.00
C GLN A 118 15.80 22.88 -38.85
N LYS A 119 16.05 24.20 -38.92
CA LYS A 119 15.31 25.16 -39.72
C LYS A 119 15.31 24.71 -41.19
N PRO A 120 14.16 24.55 -41.87
CA PRO A 120 14.15 24.12 -43.26
C PRO A 120 14.82 25.18 -44.14
N ARG A 121 15.78 24.76 -44.96
CA ARG A 121 16.43 25.60 -45.97
C ARG A 121 15.41 25.90 -47.08
N GLN A 122 14.97 27.15 -47.17
CA GLN A 122 14.27 27.66 -48.36
C GLN A 122 15.26 27.71 -49.52
N PHE A 123 14.92 27.04 -50.61
CA PHE A 123 15.56 27.23 -51.91
C PHE A 123 14.72 28.23 -52.72
N VAL A 124 15.39 29.22 -53.32
CA VAL A 124 14.84 30.21 -54.27
C VAL A 124 15.00 29.65 -55.69
#